data_AF-A0A7V9P7B7-F1
#
_entry.id   AF-A0A7V9P7B7-F1
#
_cell.length_a   1.000
_cell.length_b   1.000
_cell.length_c   1.000
_cell.angle_alpha   90.00
_cell.angle_beta   90.00
_cell.angle_gamma   90.00
#
_symmetry.space_group_name_H-M   'P 1'
#
loop_
_entity.id
_entity.type
_entity.pdbx_description
1 polymer ?
#
loop_
_entity_poly.entity_id
_entity_poly.type
_entity_poly.pdbx_seq_one_letter_code
_entity_poly.pdbx_strand_id
1 'polypeptide(L)'
;MPFYFVIIDKKIIVTHNYSEQNAIARGDEISEINGISAHKIIETLLTVSRGDGNNSIGKRISNLNLIPEEDYKHALFDVYFPLFFPAVDSTRFSIKTKPSNGKQRKYTVKSVSPEQRKAAFERQFGRIPKFEKTWNYKLLDDKTARLKFGTFSFWNSDFKWQPYLESVFKDLQSKPNIKNLIIDIRGNEGGNGEIRDAILSYITAKPITGEYEAKICYSFLSVPDSLLKYLSTWDKTFKQPKKESDFALNELGLYQKKEGAAFEPITLNPNRFTGKVYLLTDAVNSSSTFDMAWTFQANKLGVVVGEPTGGTKRGLNGGQMFFLRLPNSKFEIDLPIIHYYHKGFADEGVTPDFVVRTTRADIQNGTDKQLEFALKIAAK
;
A
#
# COMPACT_ATOMS: atom_id res chain seq x y z
N MET A 1 18.73 9.44 7.21
CA MET A 1 18.44 9.97 8.57
C MET A 1 18.43 8.82 9.60
N PRO A 2 18.91 8.97 10.86
CA PRO A 2 19.07 7.83 11.80
C PRO A 2 17.79 7.44 12.56
N PHE A 3 16.63 7.60 11.94
CA PHE A 3 15.34 7.24 12.52
C PHE A 3 14.52 6.44 11.52
N TYR A 4 13.62 5.60 12.03
CA TYR A 4 12.37 5.31 11.34
C TYR A 4 11.25 6.12 11.99
N PHE A 5 10.26 6.51 11.19
CA PHE A 5 9.12 7.28 11.63
C PHE A 5 7.91 7.02 10.73
N VAL A 6 6.74 7.36 11.26
CA VAL A 6 5.50 7.45 10.49
C VAL A 6 4.96 8.87 10.59
N ILE A 7 4.18 9.27 9.59
CA ILE A 7 3.47 10.55 9.57
C ILE A 7 2.01 10.28 9.90
N ILE A 8 1.56 10.78 11.04
CA ILE A 8 0.16 10.76 11.45
C ILE A 8 -0.28 12.18 11.79
N ASP A 9 -1.49 12.57 11.39
CA ASP A 9 -2.01 13.94 11.58
C ASP A 9 -1.02 15.04 11.14
N LYS A 10 -0.32 14.82 10.02
CA LYS A 10 0.74 15.69 9.48
C LYS A 10 1.88 15.97 10.48
N LYS A 11 2.19 15.02 11.35
CA LYS A 11 3.32 15.07 12.30
C LYS A 11 4.22 13.86 12.09
N ILE A 12 5.53 14.10 12.12
CA ILE A 12 6.54 13.04 12.03
C ILE A 12 6.70 12.42 13.43
N ILE A 13 6.31 11.16 13.61
CA ILE A 13 6.39 10.45 14.89
C ILE A 13 7.44 9.36 14.81
N VAL A 14 8.45 9.43 15.68
CA VAL A 14 9.56 8.47 15.75
C VAL A 14 9.04 7.09 16.13
N THR A 15 9.38 6.09 15.32
CA THR A 15 9.11 4.67 15.64
C THR A 15 10.37 3.97 16.14
N HIS A 16 11.54 4.32 15.60
CA HIS A 16 12.84 3.77 15.97
C HIS A 16 13.92 4.85 15.92
N ASN A 17 14.88 4.80 16.85
CA ASN A 17 16.00 5.72 16.95
C ASN A 17 17.32 4.94 16.93
N TYR A 18 18.18 5.26 15.96
CA TYR A 18 19.53 4.70 15.80
C TYR A 18 20.62 5.77 15.85
N SER A 19 20.29 6.95 16.36
CA SER A 19 21.27 8.01 16.63
C SER A 19 21.99 7.77 17.96
N GLU A 20 23.03 8.56 18.20
CA GLU A 20 23.73 8.63 19.49
C GLU A 20 22.89 9.27 20.62
N GLN A 21 21.71 9.83 20.29
CA GLN A 21 20.87 10.57 21.22
C GLN A 21 19.75 9.68 21.79
N ASN A 22 20.07 8.89 22.83
CA ASN A 22 19.12 7.96 23.47
C ASN A 22 17.89 8.64 24.11
N ALA A 23 17.94 9.96 24.33
CA ALA A 23 16.84 10.73 24.87
C ALA A 23 15.67 10.94 23.87
N ILE A 24 15.88 10.68 22.58
CA ILE A 24 14.80 10.67 21.59
C ILE A 24 14.11 9.31 21.65
N ALA A 25 12.86 9.30 22.10
CA ALA A 25 12.10 8.09 22.36
C ALA A 25 11.12 7.74 21.23
N ARG A 26 10.71 6.47 21.18
CA ARG A 26 9.56 6.04 20.37
C ARG A 26 8.32 6.83 20.78
N GLY A 27 7.60 7.37 19.81
CA GLY A 27 6.46 8.26 20.03
C GLY A 27 6.84 9.74 20.15
N ASP A 28 8.12 10.13 20.13
CA ASP A 28 8.49 11.55 20.05
C ASP A 28 8.10 12.14 18.69
N GLU A 29 7.62 13.40 18.70
CA GLU A 29 7.34 14.14 17.47
C GLU A 29 8.60 14.86 17.00
N ILE A 30 9.06 14.62 15.77
CA ILE A 30 10.04 15.47 15.10
C ILE A 30 9.31 16.68 14.53
N SER A 31 9.64 17.84 15.09
CA SER A 31 9.00 19.13 14.77
C SER A 31 9.83 19.99 13.81
N GLU A 32 11.14 19.73 13.71
CA GLU A 32 12.06 20.45 12.83
C GLU A 32 13.24 19.56 12.42
N ILE A 33 13.67 19.66 11.16
CA ILE A 33 14.87 19.04 10.61
C ILE A 33 15.69 20.14 9.92
N ASN A 34 16.95 20.33 10.32
CA ASN A 34 17.88 21.32 9.76
C ASN A 34 17.33 22.76 9.71
N GLY A 35 16.59 23.17 10.75
CA GLY A 35 15.98 24.51 10.80
C GLY A 35 14.65 24.63 10.04
N ILE A 36 14.19 23.56 9.40
CA ILE A 36 12.97 23.54 8.59
C ILE A 36 11.87 22.80 9.36
N SER A 37 10.72 23.45 9.53
CA SER A 37 9.60 22.84 10.27
C SER A 37 9.10 21.57 9.58
N ALA A 38 8.75 20.56 10.37
CA ALA A 38 8.19 19.30 9.85
C ALA A 38 6.93 19.53 9.01
N HIS A 39 6.10 20.50 9.39
CA HIS A 39 4.94 20.93 8.58
C HIS A 39 5.36 21.39 7.18
N LYS A 40 6.34 22.29 7.06
CA LYS A 40 6.82 22.77 5.75
C LYS A 40 7.42 21.64 4.92
N ILE A 41 8.14 20.72 5.56
CA ILE A 41 8.69 19.53 4.90
C ILE A 41 7.54 18.68 4.34
N ILE A 42 6.58 18.29 5.17
CA ILE A 42 5.45 17.43 4.75
C ILE A 42 4.67 18.09 3.61
N GLU A 43 4.28 19.36 3.74
CA GLU A 43 3.51 20.05 2.69
C GLU A 43 4.28 20.13 1.37
N THR A 44 5.61 20.37 1.43
CA THR A 44 6.44 20.41 0.22
C THR A 44 6.54 19.03 -0.42
N LEU A 45 6.80 17.98 0.36
CA LEU A 45 6.93 16.63 -0.18
C LEU A 45 5.60 16.05 -0.67
N LEU A 46 4.47 16.49 -0.10
CA LEU A 46 3.15 16.12 -0.61
C LEU A 46 2.94 16.60 -2.04
N THR A 47 3.53 17.71 -2.48
CA THR A 47 3.38 18.20 -3.87
C THR A 47 3.88 17.22 -4.93
N VAL A 48 4.81 16.32 -4.56
CA VAL A 48 5.37 15.30 -5.45
C VAL A 48 5.00 13.87 -5.04
N SER A 49 4.38 13.69 -3.88
CA SER A 49 3.92 12.37 -3.44
C SER A 49 2.70 11.93 -4.26
N ARG A 50 2.83 10.75 -4.88
CA ARG A 50 1.83 10.14 -5.78
C ARG A 50 0.67 9.49 -5.03
N GLY A 51 -0.49 9.41 -5.69
CA GLY A 51 -1.67 8.68 -5.24
C GLY A 51 -2.72 8.67 -6.36
N ASP A 52 -3.67 7.74 -6.29
CA ASP A 52 -4.76 7.68 -7.28
C ASP A 52 -5.78 8.78 -7.01
N GLY A 53 -6.29 9.43 -8.07
CA GLY A 53 -7.27 10.49 -7.95
C GLY A 53 -6.81 11.71 -7.13
N ASN A 54 -7.76 12.59 -6.81
CA ASN A 54 -7.48 13.85 -6.09
C ASN A 54 -7.61 13.71 -4.56
N ASN A 55 -8.31 12.67 -4.08
CA ASN A 55 -8.64 12.50 -2.65
C ASN A 55 -7.83 11.39 -1.96
N SER A 56 -6.60 11.12 -2.43
CA SER A 56 -5.71 10.08 -1.90
C SER A 56 -4.69 10.60 -0.87
N ILE A 57 -5.06 11.59 -0.04
CA ILE A 57 -4.13 12.21 0.91
C ILE A 57 -3.50 11.21 1.89
N GLY A 58 -4.26 10.20 2.33
CA GLY A 58 -3.73 9.13 3.19
C GLY A 58 -2.56 8.39 2.54
N LYS A 59 -2.73 7.98 1.26
CA LYS A 59 -1.69 7.31 0.47
C LYS A 59 -0.47 8.20 0.24
N ARG A 60 -0.72 9.46 -0.08
CA ARG A 60 0.35 10.45 -0.29
C ARG A 60 1.16 10.69 0.97
N ILE A 61 0.51 10.68 2.15
CA ILE A 61 1.20 10.74 3.45
C ILE A 61 1.94 9.43 3.73
N SER A 62 1.32 8.26 3.51
CA SER A 62 1.96 6.97 3.81
C SER A 62 3.25 6.76 3.02
N ASN A 63 3.27 7.21 1.75
CA ASN A 63 4.46 7.21 0.89
C ASN A 63 5.65 8.01 1.46
N LEU A 64 5.40 8.96 2.36
CA LEU A 64 6.43 9.79 2.99
C LEU A 64 6.89 9.25 4.34
N ASN A 65 6.35 8.10 4.77
CA ASN A 65 6.86 7.40 5.93
C ASN A 65 8.30 6.91 5.67
N LEU A 66 8.99 6.64 6.77
CA LEU A 66 10.29 6.01 6.73
C LEU A 66 10.21 4.79 7.65
N ILE A 67 9.86 3.65 7.07
CA ILE A 67 9.61 2.40 7.79
C ILE A 67 10.59 1.30 7.36
N PRO A 68 10.91 0.34 8.25
CA PRO A 68 11.82 -0.77 7.93
C PRO A 68 11.40 -1.54 6.67
N GLU A 69 10.10 -1.75 6.51
CA GLU A 69 9.51 -2.52 5.41
C GLU A 69 9.79 -1.90 4.04
N GLU A 70 10.05 -0.59 3.94
CA GLU A 70 10.31 0.13 2.69
C GLU A 70 11.80 0.38 2.41
N ASP A 71 12.69 0.04 3.36
CA ASP A 71 14.13 0.36 3.30
C ASP A 71 14.93 -0.52 2.31
N TYR A 72 14.25 -1.10 1.31
CA TYR A 72 14.82 -1.94 0.25
C TYR A 72 14.71 -1.32 -1.15
N LYS A 73 13.96 -0.23 -1.31
CA LYS A 73 13.70 0.44 -2.60
C LYS A 73 14.00 1.95 -2.60
N HIS A 74 14.80 2.42 -1.65
CA HIS A 74 14.91 3.83 -1.25
C HIS A 74 13.55 4.40 -0.84
N ALA A 75 13.35 4.62 0.46
CA ALA A 75 12.15 5.30 0.94
C ALA A 75 12.04 6.69 0.29
N LEU A 76 10.84 7.08 -0.16
CA LEU A 76 10.65 8.32 -0.91
C LEU A 76 11.07 9.55 -0.09
N PHE A 77 10.92 9.51 1.24
CA PHE A 77 11.42 10.57 2.10
C PHE A 77 12.93 10.77 1.98
N ASP A 78 13.73 9.69 1.99
CA ASP A 78 15.19 9.78 1.86
C ASP A 78 15.63 10.29 0.48
N VAL A 79 14.77 10.17 -0.55
CA VAL A 79 15.01 10.73 -1.88
C VAL A 79 14.56 12.19 -1.96
N TYR A 80 13.30 12.49 -1.63
CA TYR A 80 12.74 13.81 -1.86
C TYR A 80 13.22 14.86 -0.86
N PHE A 81 13.41 14.50 0.41
CA PHE A 81 13.84 15.45 1.43
C PHE A 81 15.14 16.20 1.03
N PRO A 82 16.26 15.53 0.70
CA PRO A 82 17.49 16.23 0.31
C PRO A 82 17.40 16.95 -1.04
N LEU A 83 16.48 16.57 -1.93
CA LEU A 83 16.27 17.27 -3.21
C LEU A 83 15.60 18.63 -3.01
N PHE A 84 14.60 18.71 -2.14
CA PHE A 84 13.89 19.97 -1.85
C PHE A 84 14.60 20.82 -0.80
N PHE A 85 15.35 20.17 0.10
CA PHE A 85 16.01 20.81 1.24
C PHE A 85 17.49 20.37 1.32
N PRO A 86 18.32 20.80 0.35
CA PRO A 86 19.72 20.44 0.33
C PRO A 86 20.42 20.93 1.60
N ALA A 87 21.10 20.02 2.30
CA ALA A 87 21.85 20.36 3.49
C ALA A 87 23.23 20.91 3.12
N VAL A 88 23.68 21.93 3.85
CA VAL A 88 25.07 22.44 3.74
C VAL A 88 26.07 21.41 4.28
N ASP A 89 25.68 20.69 5.34
CA ASP A 89 26.42 19.57 5.93
C ASP A 89 25.54 18.32 5.90
N SER A 90 25.94 17.30 5.14
CA SER A 90 25.23 16.02 5.02
C SER A 90 25.67 14.98 6.07
N THR A 91 26.66 15.30 6.91
CA THR A 91 27.18 14.39 7.94
C THR A 91 26.36 14.41 9.22
N ARG A 92 25.54 15.43 9.43
CA ARG A 92 24.74 15.64 10.64
C ARG A 92 23.38 16.26 10.33
N PHE A 93 22.41 15.96 11.19
CA PHE A 93 21.11 16.62 11.20
C PHE A 93 20.92 17.38 12.52
N SER A 94 20.34 18.58 12.43
CA SER A 94 19.80 19.31 13.57
C SER A 94 18.31 18.99 13.72
N ILE A 95 17.92 18.29 14.78
CA ILE A 95 16.55 17.80 14.99
C ILE A 95 15.94 18.48 16.21
N LYS A 96 14.72 19.02 16.09
CA LYS A 96 13.92 19.38 17.26
C LYS A 96 12.83 18.35 17.51
N THR A 97 12.83 17.72 18.68
CA THR A 97 11.79 16.78 19.08
C THR A 97 10.91 17.33 20.19
N LYS A 98 9.65 16.88 20.22
CA LYS A 98 8.68 17.20 21.27
C LYS A 98 8.13 15.90 21.85
N PRO A 99 8.48 15.52 23.09
CA PRO A 99 7.87 14.38 23.79
C PRO A 99 6.38 14.61 24.09
N SER A 100 5.63 13.55 24.38
CA SER A 100 4.18 13.64 24.63
C SER A 100 3.88 14.55 25.84
N ASN A 101 4.67 14.41 26.90
CA ASN A 101 4.55 15.15 28.16
C ASN A 101 5.83 15.95 28.48
N GLY A 102 6.39 16.65 27.49
CA GLY A 102 7.68 17.33 27.66
C GLY A 102 7.82 18.61 26.86
N LYS A 103 8.82 19.41 27.25
CA LYS A 103 9.27 20.56 26.46
C LYS A 103 10.03 20.08 25.23
N GLN A 104 9.95 20.88 24.17
CA GLN A 104 10.72 20.67 22.96
C GLN A 104 12.23 20.69 23.27
N ARG A 105 13.00 19.83 22.62
CA ARG A 105 14.46 19.73 22.77
C ARG A 105 15.11 19.71 21.40
N LYS A 106 16.31 20.29 21.30
CA LYS A 106 17.12 20.30 20.08
C LYS A 106 18.30 19.37 20.24
N TYR A 107 18.54 18.54 19.24
CA TYR A 107 19.65 17.59 19.19
C TYR A 107 20.41 17.73 17.88
N THR A 108 21.70 17.42 17.94
CA THR A 108 22.50 17.14 16.74
C THR A 108 22.69 15.63 16.69
N VAL A 109 22.38 15.03 15.54
CA VAL A 109 22.52 13.59 15.31
C VAL A 109 23.40 13.34 14.09
N LYS A 110 24.22 12.29 14.12
CA LYS A 110 24.98 11.86 12.94
C LYS A 110 24.05 11.32 11.86
N SER A 111 24.34 11.63 10.61
CA SER A 111 23.66 10.99 9.48
C SER A 111 24.10 9.52 9.38
N VAL A 112 23.19 8.69 8.86
CA VAL A 112 23.45 7.28 8.55
C VAL A 112 22.89 6.99 7.16
N SER A 113 23.52 6.06 6.45
CA SER A 113 23.01 5.54 5.19
C SER A 113 21.76 4.66 5.43
N PRO A 114 20.91 4.47 4.41
CA PRO A 114 19.81 3.50 4.46
C PRO A 114 20.27 2.11 4.90
N GLU A 115 21.43 1.64 4.40
CA GLU A 115 21.99 0.33 4.73
C GLU A 115 22.40 0.24 6.21
N GLN A 116 22.98 1.31 6.76
CA GLN A 116 23.35 1.37 8.18
C GLN A 116 22.11 1.36 9.09
N ARG A 117 21.08 2.14 8.73
CA ARG A 117 19.80 2.16 9.46
C ARG A 117 19.12 0.79 9.42
N LYS A 118 19.07 0.16 8.24
CA LYS A 118 18.56 -1.20 8.06
C LYS A 118 19.34 -2.21 8.90
N ALA A 119 20.67 -2.18 8.87
CA ALA A 119 21.50 -3.09 9.64
C ALA A 119 21.32 -2.92 11.17
N ALA A 120 21.12 -1.68 11.63
CA ALA A 120 20.82 -1.39 13.04
C ALA A 120 19.47 -1.99 13.47
N PHE A 121 18.44 -1.88 12.63
CA PHE A 121 17.15 -2.53 12.86
C PHE A 121 17.27 -4.05 12.89
N GLU A 122 17.92 -4.63 11.88
CA GLU A 122 18.04 -6.09 11.76
C GLU A 122 18.83 -6.72 12.93
N ARG A 123 19.78 -5.97 13.50
CA ARG A 123 20.50 -6.38 14.71
C ARG A 123 19.60 -6.48 15.94
N GLN A 124 18.61 -5.60 16.06
CA GLN A 124 17.74 -5.51 17.24
C GLN A 124 16.47 -6.36 17.12
N PHE A 125 15.87 -6.42 15.92
CA PHE A 125 14.55 -7.03 15.69
C PHE A 125 14.57 -8.24 14.76
N GLY A 126 15.75 -8.59 14.22
CA GLY A 126 15.89 -9.63 13.21
C GLY A 126 15.57 -9.12 11.81
N ARG A 127 15.68 -10.03 10.82
CA ARG A 127 15.53 -9.68 9.41
C ARG A 127 14.13 -9.20 9.09
N ILE A 128 14.04 -8.10 8.35
CA ILE A 128 12.78 -7.57 7.83
C ILE A 128 12.20 -8.60 6.85
N PRO A 129 10.98 -9.13 7.08
CA PRO A 129 10.36 -10.08 6.15
C PRO A 129 10.16 -9.45 4.77
N LYS A 130 10.39 -10.23 3.72
CA LYS A 130 10.21 -9.79 2.32
C LYS A 130 9.45 -10.84 1.54
N PHE A 131 8.75 -10.39 0.49
CA PHE A 131 8.03 -11.26 -0.44
C PHE A 131 7.15 -12.26 0.32
N GLU A 132 7.36 -13.56 0.12
CA GLU A 132 6.53 -14.63 0.69
C GLU A 132 6.61 -14.65 2.21
N LYS A 133 7.72 -14.20 2.79
CA LYS A 133 7.89 -14.13 4.26
C LYS A 133 7.03 -13.05 4.91
N THR A 134 6.47 -12.14 4.11
CA THR A 134 5.48 -11.18 4.60
C THR A 134 4.09 -11.80 4.79
N TRP A 135 3.87 -12.99 4.23
CA TRP A 135 2.65 -13.76 4.45
C TRP A 135 2.75 -14.53 5.76
N ASN A 136 1.73 -14.42 6.59
CA ASN A 136 1.73 -15.07 7.90
C ASN A 136 0.33 -15.53 8.29
N TYR A 137 0.21 -16.83 8.53
CA TYR A 137 -0.96 -17.47 9.11
C TYR A 137 -0.66 -17.85 10.56
N LYS A 138 -1.56 -17.52 11.49
CA LYS A 138 -1.49 -17.96 12.89
C LYS A 138 -2.85 -17.97 13.56
N LEU A 139 -2.99 -18.81 14.58
CA LEU A 139 -4.08 -18.71 15.54
C LEU A 139 -3.75 -17.57 16.52
N LEU A 140 -4.72 -16.70 16.79
CA LEU A 140 -4.61 -15.65 17.81
C LEU A 140 -5.15 -16.13 19.15
N ASP A 141 -6.19 -16.96 19.12
CA ASP A 141 -6.82 -17.61 20.26
C ASP A 141 -7.55 -18.90 19.82
N ASP A 142 -8.40 -19.46 20.69
CA ASP A 142 -9.16 -20.69 20.46
C ASP A 142 -10.31 -20.53 19.43
N LYS A 143 -10.63 -19.30 19.01
CA LYS A 143 -11.76 -18.99 18.11
C LYS A 143 -11.35 -18.16 16.90
N THR A 144 -10.16 -17.59 16.89
CA THR A 144 -9.75 -16.57 15.93
C THR A 144 -8.41 -16.90 15.31
N ALA A 145 -8.38 -16.92 13.98
CA ALA A 145 -7.15 -16.96 13.21
C ALA A 145 -6.87 -15.63 12.53
N ARG A 146 -5.60 -15.37 12.22
CA ARG A 146 -5.16 -14.25 11.40
C ARG A 146 -4.34 -14.74 10.21
N LEU A 147 -4.65 -14.16 9.05
CA LEU A 147 -3.91 -14.34 7.81
C LEU A 147 -3.47 -12.97 7.29
N LYS A 148 -2.19 -12.67 7.43
CA LYS A 148 -1.57 -11.43 6.94
C LYS A 148 -0.98 -11.65 5.55
N PHE A 149 -1.17 -10.66 4.67
CA PHE A 149 -0.59 -10.60 3.34
C PHE A 149 0.16 -9.29 3.13
N GLY A 150 1.50 -9.29 3.14
CA GLY A 150 2.28 -8.06 2.93
C GLY A 150 2.51 -7.66 1.47
N THR A 151 2.27 -8.55 0.49
CA THR A 151 2.33 -8.21 -0.94
C THR A 151 1.54 -9.23 -1.77
N PHE A 152 1.02 -8.85 -2.94
CA PHE A 152 0.55 -9.79 -3.97
C PHE A 152 1.50 -9.88 -5.18
N SER A 153 2.73 -9.38 -5.07
CA SER A 153 3.68 -9.30 -6.19
C SER A 153 4.78 -10.36 -6.12
N PHE A 154 4.56 -11.50 -6.80
CA PHE A 154 5.50 -12.64 -6.86
C PHE A 154 6.06 -12.93 -8.26
N TRP A 155 6.05 -11.95 -9.16
CA TRP A 155 6.38 -12.11 -10.59
C TRP A 155 7.76 -12.73 -10.88
N ASN A 156 8.73 -12.54 -9.98
CA ASN A 156 10.08 -13.10 -10.06
C ASN A 156 10.41 -13.99 -8.84
N SER A 157 9.41 -14.68 -8.31
CA SER A 157 9.55 -15.57 -7.15
C SER A 157 9.09 -16.98 -7.50
N ASP A 158 9.81 -17.98 -7.00
CA ASP A 158 9.40 -19.39 -7.08
C ASP A 158 8.27 -19.74 -6.09
N PHE A 159 7.83 -18.77 -5.28
CA PHE A 159 6.77 -18.97 -4.30
C PHE A 159 5.46 -19.39 -4.97
N LYS A 160 5.04 -20.62 -4.66
CA LYS A 160 3.74 -21.15 -5.07
C LYS A 160 2.70 -20.71 -4.05
N TRP A 161 2.05 -19.59 -4.34
CA TRP A 161 1.05 -19.01 -3.44
C TRP A 161 -0.26 -19.81 -3.40
N GLN A 162 -0.65 -20.51 -4.48
CA GLN A 162 -1.88 -21.32 -4.50
C GLN A 162 -1.83 -22.46 -3.49
N PRO A 163 -0.78 -23.34 -3.46
CA PRO A 163 -0.69 -24.39 -2.46
C PRO A 163 -0.59 -23.86 -1.03
N TYR A 164 0.05 -22.69 -0.83
CA TYR A 164 0.07 -22.05 0.48
C TYR A 164 -1.35 -21.70 0.95
N LEU A 165 -2.12 -20.97 0.13
CA LEU A 165 -3.50 -20.62 0.47
C LEU A 165 -4.35 -21.88 0.71
N GLU A 166 -4.25 -22.86 -0.17
CA GLU A 166 -4.99 -24.13 -0.01
C GLU A 166 -4.66 -24.81 1.32
N SER A 167 -3.37 -24.84 1.71
CA SER A 167 -2.95 -25.43 2.99
C SER A 167 -3.52 -24.68 4.20
N VAL A 168 -3.55 -23.35 4.16
CA VAL A 168 -4.10 -22.51 5.24
C VAL A 168 -5.60 -22.75 5.40
N PHE A 169 -6.35 -22.78 4.29
CA PHE A 169 -7.80 -22.94 4.36
C PHE A 169 -8.21 -24.39 4.69
N LYS A 170 -7.45 -25.40 4.27
CA LYS A 170 -7.60 -26.79 4.77
C LYS A 170 -7.34 -26.88 6.27
N ASP A 171 -6.29 -26.22 6.74
CA ASP A 171 -5.97 -26.16 8.17
C ASP A 171 -7.09 -25.49 8.98
N LEU A 172 -7.66 -24.39 8.49
CA LEU A 172 -8.83 -23.73 9.09
C LEU A 172 -10.06 -24.64 9.15
N GLN A 173 -10.35 -25.37 8.07
CA GLN A 173 -11.47 -26.32 8.04
C GLN A 173 -11.31 -27.46 9.06
N SER A 174 -10.07 -27.91 9.32
CA SER A 174 -9.80 -28.92 10.34
C SER A 174 -10.04 -28.44 11.79
N LYS A 175 -10.31 -27.14 12.00
CA LYS A 175 -10.45 -26.51 13.32
C LYS A 175 -11.86 -25.92 13.51
N PRO A 176 -12.86 -26.74 13.84
CA PRO A 176 -14.25 -26.29 13.93
C PRO A 176 -14.50 -25.24 15.03
N ASN A 177 -13.59 -25.08 15.99
CA ASN A 177 -13.61 -24.05 17.03
C ASN A 177 -13.27 -22.66 16.48
N ILE A 178 -12.52 -22.55 15.38
CA ILE A 178 -12.19 -21.26 14.77
C ILE A 178 -13.44 -20.72 14.06
N LYS A 179 -14.01 -19.65 14.61
CA LYS A 179 -15.22 -18.98 14.10
C LYS A 179 -14.95 -17.60 13.51
N ASN A 180 -13.74 -17.06 13.72
CA ASN A 180 -13.34 -15.75 13.24
C ASN A 180 -12.04 -15.85 12.41
N LEU A 181 -12.00 -15.17 11.26
CA LEU A 181 -10.80 -15.01 10.45
C LEU A 181 -10.52 -13.52 10.26
N ILE A 182 -9.36 -13.07 10.72
CA ILE A 182 -8.84 -11.73 10.44
C ILE A 182 -7.91 -11.82 9.24
N ILE A 183 -8.30 -11.21 8.13
CA ILE A 183 -7.43 -11.01 6.96
C ILE A 183 -6.79 -9.62 7.10
N ASP A 184 -5.46 -9.57 7.13
CA ASP A 184 -4.71 -8.33 7.30
C ASP A 184 -3.93 -7.99 6.03
N ILE A 185 -4.41 -6.99 5.30
CA ILE A 185 -3.77 -6.49 4.08
C ILE A 185 -3.07 -5.14 4.31
N ARG A 186 -2.96 -4.65 5.54
CA ARG A 186 -2.27 -3.37 5.83
C ARG A 186 -0.82 -3.40 5.34
N GLY A 187 -0.37 -2.29 4.77
CA GLY A 187 0.96 -2.17 4.17
C GLY A 187 1.13 -2.88 2.82
N ASN A 188 0.08 -3.49 2.26
CA ASN A 188 0.14 -4.18 0.97
C ASN A 188 -0.46 -3.30 -0.14
N GLU A 189 0.40 -2.84 -1.05
CA GLU A 189 0.07 -1.97 -2.18
C GLU A 189 -0.56 -2.71 -3.38
N GLY A 190 -0.72 -4.03 -3.30
CA GLY A 190 -1.33 -4.85 -4.35
C GLY A 190 -0.34 -5.76 -5.07
N GLY A 191 -0.61 -6.00 -6.35
CA GLY A 191 0.09 -6.99 -7.18
C GLY A 191 -0.88 -7.83 -7.99
N ASN A 192 -0.69 -9.15 -8.01
CA ASN A 192 -1.48 -10.06 -8.82
C ASN A 192 -2.96 -10.12 -8.39
N GLY A 193 -3.87 -9.81 -9.31
CA GLY A 193 -5.32 -9.89 -9.10
C GLY A 193 -5.84 -11.32 -8.90
N GLU A 194 -5.17 -12.35 -9.43
CA GLU A 194 -5.53 -13.75 -9.20
C GLU A 194 -5.39 -14.16 -7.74
N ILE A 195 -4.44 -13.55 -7.01
CA ILE A 195 -4.27 -13.78 -5.57
C ILE A 195 -5.46 -13.21 -4.81
N ARG A 196 -5.89 -11.99 -5.17
CA ARG A 196 -7.12 -11.39 -4.63
C ARG A 196 -8.31 -12.32 -4.86
N ASP A 197 -8.51 -12.77 -6.11
CA ASP A 197 -9.68 -13.57 -6.48
C ASP A 197 -9.66 -14.93 -5.77
N ALA A 198 -8.49 -15.56 -5.65
CA ALA A 198 -8.33 -16.78 -4.89
C ALA A 198 -8.68 -16.58 -3.41
N ILE A 199 -8.19 -15.53 -2.75
CA ILE A 199 -8.53 -15.26 -1.34
C ILE A 199 -10.04 -15.04 -1.18
N LEU A 200 -10.66 -14.27 -2.06
CA LEU A 200 -12.12 -14.03 -2.06
C LEU A 200 -12.90 -15.34 -2.26
N SER A 201 -12.43 -16.25 -3.11
CA SER A 201 -13.05 -17.57 -3.34
C SER A 201 -13.11 -18.42 -2.06
N TYR A 202 -12.14 -18.26 -1.15
CA TYR A 202 -12.06 -18.99 0.11
C TYR A 202 -12.93 -18.41 1.23
N ILE A 203 -13.60 -17.28 1.02
CA ILE A 203 -14.43 -16.65 2.06
C ILE A 203 -15.84 -16.29 1.59
N THR A 204 -16.11 -16.36 0.28
CA THR A 204 -17.43 -16.04 -0.24
C THR A 204 -18.42 -17.20 -0.09
N ALA A 205 -19.69 -16.86 0.20
CA ALA A 205 -20.80 -17.81 0.26
C ALA A 205 -21.57 -17.95 -1.07
N LYS A 206 -21.36 -17.02 -2.01
CA LYS A 206 -22.02 -16.98 -3.32
C LYS A 206 -21.01 -16.51 -4.39
N PRO A 207 -21.21 -16.84 -5.67
CA PRO A 207 -20.39 -16.27 -6.73
C PRO A 207 -20.38 -14.74 -6.66
N ILE A 208 -19.21 -14.13 -6.74
CA ILE A 208 -19.05 -12.68 -6.87
C ILE A 208 -19.11 -12.35 -8.36
N THR A 209 -20.03 -11.46 -8.72
CA THR A 209 -20.27 -11.03 -10.11
C THR A 209 -19.97 -9.54 -10.26
N GLY A 210 -19.70 -9.07 -11.48
CA GLY A 210 -19.10 -7.76 -11.78
C GLY A 210 -19.91 -6.54 -11.36
N GLU A 211 -19.90 -6.20 -10.07
CA GLU A 211 -20.62 -5.05 -9.52
C GLU A 211 -20.01 -3.70 -9.97
N TYR A 212 -18.76 -3.69 -10.45
CA TYR A 212 -18.00 -2.48 -10.78
C TYR A 212 -17.16 -2.62 -12.07
N GLU A 213 -17.76 -3.01 -13.20
CA GLU A 213 -17.01 -3.09 -14.46
C GLU A 213 -16.30 -1.78 -14.82
N ALA A 214 -14.97 -1.84 -14.93
CA ALA A 214 -14.17 -0.73 -15.42
C ALA A 214 -14.32 -0.59 -16.94
N LYS A 215 -14.45 0.65 -17.42
CA LYS A 215 -14.24 0.97 -18.83
C LYS A 215 -12.74 1.12 -19.07
N ILE A 216 -12.24 0.44 -20.11
CA ILE A 216 -10.85 0.53 -20.52
C ILE A 216 -10.69 1.77 -21.41
N CYS A 217 -9.93 2.74 -20.92
CA CYS A 217 -9.70 4.02 -21.58
C CYS A 217 -8.21 4.23 -21.90
N TYR A 218 -7.93 4.93 -23.00
CA TYR A 218 -6.60 5.28 -23.46
C TYR A 218 -6.53 6.76 -23.84
N SER A 219 -5.39 7.40 -23.59
CA SER A 219 -5.12 8.77 -24.09
C SER A 219 -4.66 8.78 -25.55
N PHE A 220 -4.18 7.65 -26.08
CA PHE A 220 -3.72 7.49 -27.46
C PHE A 220 -4.03 6.08 -27.99
N LEU A 221 -4.18 5.96 -29.31
CA LEU A 221 -4.40 4.67 -29.99
C LEU A 221 -3.12 4.09 -30.60
N SER A 222 -2.14 4.92 -30.94
CA SER A 222 -0.85 4.49 -31.49
C SER A 222 0.30 5.27 -30.86
N VAL A 223 1.47 4.65 -30.83
CA VAL A 223 2.72 5.27 -30.36
C VAL A 223 3.47 5.83 -31.57
N PRO A 224 3.98 7.07 -31.53
CA PRO A 224 4.82 7.61 -32.60
C PRO A 224 6.09 6.77 -32.83
N ASP A 225 6.45 6.52 -34.09
CA ASP A 225 7.62 5.72 -34.46
C ASP A 225 8.93 6.24 -33.85
N SER A 226 9.04 7.56 -33.71
CA SER A 226 10.20 8.22 -33.09
C SER A 226 10.43 7.83 -31.63
N LEU A 227 9.38 7.42 -30.91
CA LEU A 227 9.43 7.00 -29.51
C LEU A 227 9.62 5.49 -29.34
N LEU A 228 9.24 4.66 -30.32
CA LEU A 228 9.24 3.20 -30.20
C LEU A 228 10.60 2.61 -29.78
N LYS A 229 11.69 3.20 -30.27
CA LYS A 229 13.08 2.79 -29.97
C LYS A 229 13.54 3.12 -28.55
N TYR A 230 12.84 4.03 -27.86
CA TYR A 230 13.14 4.43 -26.49
C TYR A 230 12.22 3.79 -25.44
N LEU A 231 11.19 3.07 -25.90
CA LEU A 231 10.21 2.42 -25.03
C LEU A 231 10.59 0.95 -24.84
N SER A 232 10.48 0.47 -23.61
CA SER A 232 10.44 -0.95 -23.31
C SER A 232 9.14 -1.31 -22.59
N THR A 233 8.80 -2.59 -22.60
CA THR A 233 7.59 -3.18 -21.98
C THR A 233 7.84 -4.68 -21.83
N TRP A 234 7.17 -5.32 -20.87
CA TRP A 234 7.23 -6.77 -20.71
C TRP A 234 6.43 -7.53 -21.78
N ASP A 235 5.50 -6.87 -22.47
CA ASP A 235 4.74 -7.44 -23.58
C ASP A 235 4.80 -6.52 -24.81
N LYS A 236 5.38 -7.04 -25.89
CA LYS A 236 5.58 -6.30 -27.15
C LYS A 236 4.25 -5.93 -27.83
N THR A 237 3.18 -6.65 -27.55
CA THR A 237 1.85 -6.35 -28.11
C THR A 237 1.33 -4.98 -27.66
N PHE A 238 1.79 -4.47 -26.52
CA PHE A 238 1.35 -3.16 -26.00
C PHE A 238 1.75 -2.00 -26.91
N LYS A 239 2.80 -2.18 -27.74
CA LYS A 239 3.27 -1.19 -28.71
C LYS A 239 2.46 -1.18 -30.00
N GLN A 240 1.62 -2.19 -30.25
CA GLN A 240 0.85 -2.28 -31.48
C GLN A 240 -0.23 -1.18 -31.51
N PRO A 241 -0.47 -0.56 -32.67
CA PRO A 241 -1.54 0.40 -32.81
C PRO A 241 -2.88 -0.29 -32.55
N LYS A 242 -3.76 0.43 -31.84
CA LYS A 242 -5.13 0.01 -31.58
C LYS A 242 -6.00 0.36 -32.78
N LYS A 243 -6.94 -0.52 -33.10
CA LYS A 243 -7.88 -0.33 -34.20
C LYS A 243 -8.95 0.70 -33.81
N GLU A 244 -8.91 1.87 -34.44
CA GLU A 244 -9.77 3.01 -34.10
C GLU A 244 -11.27 2.70 -34.08
N SER A 245 -11.73 1.81 -34.96
CA SER A 245 -13.15 1.39 -35.02
C SER A 245 -13.67 0.80 -33.71
N ASP A 246 -12.80 0.29 -32.85
CA ASP A 246 -13.14 -0.41 -31.62
C ASP A 246 -13.33 0.57 -30.44
N PHE A 247 -13.08 1.86 -30.67
CA PHE A 247 -13.07 2.90 -29.65
C PHE A 247 -14.04 4.04 -29.96
N ALA A 248 -14.44 4.75 -28.92
CA ALA A 248 -15.15 6.03 -28.99
C ALA A 248 -14.59 6.98 -27.91
N LEU A 249 -14.62 8.29 -28.15
CA LEU A 249 -14.25 9.25 -27.11
C LEU A 249 -15.33 9.28 -26.02
N ASN A 250 -14.91 9.21 -24.75
CA ASN A 250 -15.78 9.39 -23.60
C ASN A 250 -15.82 10.87 -23.14
N GLU A 251 -16.59 11.14 -22.08
CA GLU A 251 -16.72 12.48 -21.50
C GLU A 251 -15.42 13.10 -20.98
N LEU A 252 -14.36 12.30 -20.79
CA LEU A 252 -13.03 12.75 -20.36
C LEU A 252 -12.10 13.03 -21.55
N GLY A 253 -12.58 12.89 -22.79
CA GLY A 253 -11.77 13.00 -23.99
C GLY A 253 -10.80 11.82 -24.18
N LEU A 254 -11.06 10.68 -23.52
CA LEU A 254 -10.25 9.47 -23.65
C LEU A 254 -10.90 8.49 -24.63
N TYR A 255 -10.08 7.75 -25.37
CA TYR A 255 -10.53 6.64 -26.22
C TYR A 255 -10.96 5.47 -25.34
N GLN A 256 -12.27 5.28 -25.23
CA GLN A 256 -12.88 4.18 -24.48
C GLN A 256 -13.21 3.03 -25.43
N LYS A 257 -12.86 1.80 -25.05
CA LYS A 257 -13.26 0.60 -25.79
C LYS A 257 -14.79 0.48 -25.78
N LYS A 258 -15.39 0.24 -26.96
CA LYS A 258 -16.85 0.11 -27.10
C LYS A 258 -17.39 -1.10 -26.36
N GLU A 259 -16.68 -2.22 -26.46
CA GLU A 259 -16.95 -3.43 -25.67
C GLU A 259 -16.26 -3.32 -24.30
N GLY A 260 -17.00 -3.66 -23.24
CA GLY A 260 -16.45 -3.74 -21.88
C GLY A 260 -15.42 -4.86 -21.74
N ALA A 261 -14.71 -4.87 -20.62
CA ALA A 261 -13.93 -6.04 -20.24
C ALA A 261 -14.90 -7.13 -19.74
N ALA A 262 -14.75 -8.36 -20.22
CA ALA A 262 -15.47 -9.49 -19.65
C ALA A 262 -15.02 -9.68 -18.20
N PHE A 263 -15.97 -9.73 -17.26
CA PHE A 263 -15.72 -10.07 -15.88
C PHE A 263 -15.92 -11.57 -15.68
N GLU A 264 -14.86 -12.27 -15.27
CA GLU A 264 -14.96 -13.67 -14.86
C GLU A 264 -15.43 -13.76 -13.41
N PRO A 265 -16.57 -14.43 -13.12
CA PRO A 265 -17.07 -14.56 -11.75
C PRO A 265 -16.10 -15.27 -10.81
N ILE A 266 -15.91 -14.72 -9.61
CA ILE A 266 -15.18 -15.43 -8.56
C ILE A 266 -16.12 -16.47 -7.97
N THR A 267 -15.82 -17.73 -8.20
CA THR A 267 -16.60 -18.86 -7.70
C THR A 267 -16.16 -19.26 -6.29
N LEU A 268 -17.04 -19.97 -5.59
CA LEU A 268 -16.79 -20.42 -4.23
C LEU A 268 -15.83 -21.62 -4.19
N ASN A 269 -14.86 -21.58 -3.29
CA ASN A 269 -13.92 -22.69 -3.10
C ASN A 269 -14.54 -23.76 -2.18
N PRO A 270 -14.36 -25.07 -2.46
CA PRO A 270 -14.80 -26.14 -1.55
C PRO A 270 -14.15 -26.07 -0.16
N ASN A 271 -12.91 -25.59 -0.10
CA ASN A 271 -12.15 -25.44 1.15
C ASN A 271 -12.41 -24.09 1.86
N ARG A 272 -13.50 -23.37 1.52
CA ARG A 272 -13.78 -22.04 2.08
C ARG A 272 -13.95 -22.04 3.61
N PHE A 273 -13.60 -20.92 4.22
CA PHE A 273 -13.95 -20.58 5.59
C PHE A 273 -15.38 -20.04 5.65
N THR A 274 -16.18 -20.52 6.61
CA THR A 274 -17.61 -20.19 6.73
C THR A 274 -17.94 -19.36 7.99
N GLY A 275 -16.94 -19.01 8.78
CA GLY A 275 -17.09 -18.14 9.95
C GLY A 275 -17.15 -16.65 9.60
N LYS A 276 -17.08 -15.79 10.63
CA LYS A 276 -17.05 -14.33 10.46
C LYS A 276 -15.67 -13.90 9.96
N VAL A 277 -15.63 -13.03 8.95
CA VAL A 277 -14.38 -12.50 8.40
C VAL A 277 -14.25 -11.01 8.71
N TYR A 278 -13.06 -10.60 9.11
CA TYR A 278 -12.69 -9.21 9.37
C TYR A 278 -11.52 -8.84 8.46
N LEU A 279 -11.61 -7.73 7.74
CA LEU A 279 -10.56 -7.24 6.85
C LEU A 279 -9.90 -6.01 7.46
N LEU A 280 -8.59 -6.06 7.70
CA LEU A 280 -7.81 -4.90 8.15
C LEU A 280 -7.24 -4.15 6.96
N THR A 281 -7.54 -2.85 6.87
CA THR A 281 -7.09 -1.97 5.78
C THR A 281 -6.34 -0.74 6.28
N ASP A 282 -5.49 -0.19 5.42
CA ASP A 282 -4.85 1.10 5.61
C ASP A 282 -4.67 1.86 4.29
N ALA A 283 -4.10 3.07 4.39
CA ALA A 283 -3.86 3.94 3.25
C ALA A 283 -2.85 3.40 2.23
N VAL A 284 -2.13 2.32 2.51
CA VAL A 284 -1.22 1.69 1.56
C VAL A 284 -1.99 0.84 0.55
N ASN A 285 -3.17 0.34 0.92
CA ASN A 285 -4.01 -0.49 0.06
C ASN A 285 -4.44 0.24 -1.22
N SER A 286 -3.84 -0.15 -2.34
CA SER A 286 -4.08 0.37 -3.69
C SER A 286 -4.12 -0.83 -4.65
N SER A 287 -4.41 -0.60 -5.93
CA SER A 287 -4.47 -1.65 -6.95
C SER A 287 -5.28 -2.87 -6.48
N SER A 288 -4.75 -4.09 -6.60
CA SER A 288 -5.46 -5.34 -6.26
C SER A 288 -5.91 -5.44 -4.79
N THR A 289 -5.26 -4.78 -3.83
CA THR A 289 -5.73 -4.78 -2.42
C THR A 289 -6.82 -3.74 -2.18
N PHE A 290 -6.83 -2.64 -2.93
CA PHE A 290 -7.98 -1.74 -3.00
C PHE A 290 -9.19 -2.47 -3.59
N ASP A 291 -9.03 -3.13 -4.74
CA ASP A 291 -10.10 -3.93 -5.37
C ASP A 291 -10.61 -5.02 -4.42
N MET A 292 -9.71 -5.66 -3.67
CA MET A 292 -10.08 -6.65 -2.65
C MET A 292 -10.98 -6.04 -1.59
N ALA A 293 -10.58 -4.90 -1.00
CA ALA A 293 -11.35 -4.24 0.04
C ALA A 293 -12.71 -3.78 -0.46
N TRP A 294 -12.75 -3.24 -1.68
CA TRP A 294 -14.00 -2.78 -2.28
C TRP A 294 -14.93 -3.95 -2.57
N THR A 295 -14.44 -5.00 -3.22
CA THR A 295 -15.20 -6.22 -3.51
C THR A 295 -15.73 -6.87 -2.22
N PHE A 296 -14.88 -6.95 -1.20
CA PHE A 296 -15.23 -7.49 0.11
C PHE A 296 -16.38 -6.74 0.78
N GLN A 297 -16.32 -5.40 0.78
CA GLN A 297 -17.37 -4.56 1.36
C GLN A 297 -18.67 -4.60 0.55
N ALA A 298 -18.56 -4.48 -0.78
CA ALA A 298 -19.71 -4.48 -1.69
C ALA A 298 -20.53 -5.77 -1.62
N ASN A 299 -19.83 -6.91 -1.53
CA ASN A 299 -20.44 -8.22 -1.44
C ASN A 299 -20.75 -8.65 0.01
N LYS A 300 -20.56 -7.75 0.98
CA LYS A 300 -20.85 -7.97 2.40
C LYS A 300 -20.21 -9.25 2.95
N LEU A 301 -18.94 -9.50 2.57
CA LEU A 301 -18.21 -10.72 2.95
C LEU A 301 -17.78 -10.72 4.42
N GLY A 302 -17.86 -9.57 5.10
CA GLY A 302 -17.53 -9.42 6.50
C GLY A 302 -17.45 -7.95 6.91
N VAL A 303 -16.60 -7.65 7.89
CA VAL A 303 -16.44 -6.30 8.44
C VAL A 303 -15.05 -5.74 8.12
N VAL A 304 -14.99 -4.53 7.58
CA VAL A 304 -13.75 -3.80 7.31
C VAL A 304 -13.39 -2.90 8.51
N VAL A 305 -12.15 -3.01 8.99
CA VAL A 305 -11.63 -2.25 10.15
C VAL A 305 -10.31 -1.61 9.78
N GLY A 306 -10.09 -0.36 10.20
CA GLY A 306 -8.78 0.29 10.07
C GLY A 306 -8.88 1.68 9.50
N GLU A 307 -8.08 1.99 8.49
CA GLU A 307 -8.06 3.29 7.84
C GLU A 307 -8.53 3.22 6.38
N PRO A 308 -9.04 4.32 5.80
CA PRO A 308 -9.39 4.38 4.39
C PRO A 308 -8.25 3.93 3.49
N THR A 309 -8.59 3.14 2.47
CA THR A 309 -7.63 2.64 1.48
C THR A 309 -7.05 3.77 0.62
N GLY A 310 -5.89 3.54 0.02
CA GLY A 310 -5.19 4.51 -0.83
C GLY A 310 -5.61 4.58 -2.30
N GLY A 311 -6.27 3.56 -2.83
CA GLY A 311 -6.85 3.57 -4.18
C GLY A 311 -8.12 4.44 -4.28
N THR A 312 -8.70 4.53 -5.48
CA THR A 312 -9.92 5.31 -5.73
C THR A 312 -10.98 4.51 -6.47
N LYS A 313 -12.24 4.61 -6.03
CA LYS A 313 -13.40 3.96 -6.67
C LYS A 313 -13.66 4.49 -8.07
N ARG A 314 -13.11 5.65 -8.43
CA ARG A 314 -13.19 6.20 -9.79
C ARG A 314 -12.28 5.45 -10.78
N GLY A 315 -11.34 4.65 -10.26
CA GLY A 315 -10.47 3.79 -11.03
C GLY A 315 -9.01 4.25 -11.06
N LEU A 316 -8.18 3.53 -11.81
CA LEU A 316 -6.72 3.61 -11.68
C LEU A 316 -6.03 3.66 -13.04
N ASN A 317 -4.78 4.11 -13.04
CA ASN A 317 -3.90 4.02 -14.20
C ASN A 317 -2.94 2.84 -14.05
N GLY A 318 -2.92 1.91 -15.00
CA GLY A 318 -2.12 0.69 -14.88
C GLY A 318 -2.36 -0.33 -15.98
N GLY A 319 -2.26 -1.61 -15.65
CA GLY A 319 -2.52 -2.75 -16.55
C GLY A 319 -1.42 -3.00 -17.57
N GLN A 320 -1.08 -1.99 -18.36
CA GLN A 320 0.02 -2.01 -19.32
C GLN A 320 0.94 -0.83 -19.02
N MET A 321 2.26 -1.04 -19.09
CA MET A 321 3.23 0.04 -18.86
C MET A 321 4.20 0.13 -20.02
N PHE A 322 4.59 1.35 -20.34
CA PHE A 322 5.83 1.61 -21.06
C PHE A 322 6.88 2.17 -20.10
N PHE A 323 8.11 1.73 -20.28
CA PHE A 323 9.28 2.33 -19.64
C PHE A 323 10.02 3.13 -20.70
N LEU A 324 9.92 4.46 -20.63
CA LEU A 324 10.55 5.37 -21.58
C LEU A 324 11.93 5.78 -21.06
N ARG A 325 12.99 5.35 -21.73
CA ARG A 325 14.36 5.77 -21.42
C ARG A 325 14.75 6.98 -22.27
N LEU A 326 14.92 8.12 -21.63
CA LEU A 326 15.24 9.37 -22.32
C LEU A 326 16.63 9.30 -23.02
N PRO A 327 16.74 9.76 -24.28
CA PRO A 327 17.95 9.56 -25.09
C PRO A 327 19.20 10.23 -24.52
N ASN A 328 19.05 11.40 -23.89
CA ASN A 328 20.19 12.21 -23.46
C ASN A 328 20.53 12.00 -21.97
N SER A 329 19.55 12.17 -21.08
CA SER A 329 19.75 12.03 -19.63
C SER A 329 19.77 10.59 -19.14
N LYS A 330 19.22 9.66 -19.94
CA LYS A 330 19.04 8.24 -19.58
C LYS A 330 18.07 7.99 -18.42
N PHE A 331 17.36 9.02 -17.94
CA PHE A 331 16.27 8.83 -16.99
C PHE A 331 15.19 7.95 -17.60
N GLU A 332 14.62 7.10 -16.75
CA GLU A 332 13.48 6.27 -17.09
C GLU A 332 12.20 6.93 -16.57
N ILE A 333 11.14 6.87 -17.38
CA ILE A 333 9.79 7.30 -17.01
C ILE A 333 8.87 6.11 -17.17
N ASP A 334 8.21 5.74 -16.07
CA ASP A 334 7.19 4.70 -16.02
C ASP A 334 5.85 5.30 -16.44
N LEU A 335 5.29 4.82 -17.55
CA LEU A 335 4.09 5.36 -18.18
C LEU A 335 2.98 4.30 -18.17
N PRO A 336 1.98 4.41 -17.27
CA PRO A 336 0.77 3.59 -17.38
C PRO A 336 -0.01 3.94 -18.64
N ILE A 337 -0.51 2.92 -19.33
CA ILE A 337 -1.14 3.06 -20.65
C ILE A 337 -2.66 2.99 -20.56
N ILE A 338 -3.21 2.18 -19.65
CA ILE A 338 -4.66 2.03 -19.46
C ILE A 338 -5.10 2.89 -18.29
N HIS A 339 -6.16 3.67 -18.49
CA HIS A 339 -7.01 4.17 -17.42
C HIS A 339 -8.23 3.25 -17.30
N TYR A 340 -8.31 2.50 -16.20
CA TYR A 340 -9.52 1.77 -15.82
C TYR A 340 -10.46 2.78 -15.19
N TYR A 341 -11.56 3.10 -15.86
CA TYR A 341 -12.48 4.14 -15.41
C TYR A 341 -13.80 3.54 -14.94
N HIS A 342 -14.18 3.82 -13.69
CA HIS A 342 -15.47 3.46 -13.14
C HIS A 342 -16.40 4.67 -13.15
N LYS A 343 -17.20 4.77 -14.21
CA LYS A 343 -18.15 5.87 -14.41
C LYS A 343 -19.19 5.90 -13.27
N GLY A 344 -19.43 7.09 -12.73
CA GLY A 344 -20.43 7.31 -11.68
C GLY A 344 -19.93 7.07 -10.25
N PHE A 345 -18.69 6.60 -10.07
CA PHE A 345 -18.10 6.40 -8.75
C PHE A 345 -17.35 7.63 -8.24
N ALA A 346 -17.43 7.82 -6.93
CA ALA A 346 -16.74 8.90 -6.23
C ALA A 346 -15.22 8.72 -6.31
N ASP A 347 -14.51 9.85 -6.31
CA ASP A 347 -13.05 9.85 -6.21
C ASP A 347 -12.68 9.72 -4.74
N GLU A 348 -12.67 8.49 -4.22
CA GLU A 348 -12.39 8.18 -2.82
C GLU A 348 -11.96 6.71 -2.67
N GLY A 349 -11.24 6.42 -1.59
CA GLY A 349 -10.96 5.06 -1.17
C GLY A 349 -12.17 4.33 -0.62
N VAL A 350 -11.98 3.06 -0.28
CA VAL A 350 -12.91 2.30 0.56
C VAL A 350 -12.79 2.82 1.99
N THR A 351 -13.89 3.35 2.53
CA THR A 351 -13.97 3.72 3.94
C THR A 351 -14.34 2.47 4.75
N PRO A 352 -13.56 2.08 5.77
CA PRO A 352 -13.86 0.95 6.64
C PRO A 352 -15.20 1.11 7.34
N ASP A 353 -15.86 0.00 7.65
CA ASP A 353 -17.07 -0.01 8.48
C ASP A 353 -16.76 0.53 9.89
N PHE A 354 -15.55 0.27 10.38
CA PHE A 354 -15.00 0.88 11.59
C PHE A 354 -13.66 1.57 11.33
N VAL A 355 -13.69 2.90 11.30
CA VAL A 355 -12.48 3.72 11.20
C VAL A 355 -11.73 3.72 12.54
N VAL A 356 -10.55 3.12 12.56
CA VAL A 356 -9.65 3.01 13.73
C VAL A 356 -8.27 3.52 13.33
N ARG A 357 -7.98 4.78 13.66
CA ARG A 357 -6.70 5.43 13.33
C ARG A 357 -5.62 5.08 14.36
N THR A 358 -4.39 4.91 13.89
CA THR A 358 -3.23 4.79 14.79
C THR A 358 -2.92 6.14 15.43
N THR A 359 -2.86 6.18 16.76
CA THR A 359 -2.51 7.41 17.49
C THR A 359 -1.04 7.43 17.88
N ARG A 360 -0.56 8.62 18.27
CA ARG A 360 0.78 8.79 18.85
C ARG A 360 0.97 7.92 20.10
N ALA A 361 -0.08 7.77 20.92
CA ALA A 361 -0.03 6.95 22.13
C ALA A 361 0.11 5.46 21.78
N ASP A 362 -0.58 4.99 20.73
CA ASP A 362 -0.44 3.62 20.24
C ASP A 362 0.99 3.36 19.77
N ILE A 363 1.60 4.31 19.04
CA ILE A 363 3.00 4.23 18.63
C ILE A 363 3.91 4.18 19.85
N GLN A 364 3.73 5.07 20.82
CA GLN A 364 4.53 5.13 22.04
C GLN A 364 4.48 3.82 22.84
N ASN A 365 3.31 3.19 22.91
CA ASN A 365 3.07 1.97 23.70
C ASN A 365 3.30 0.67 22.91
N GLY A 366 3.50 0.74 21.59
CA GLY A 366 3.63 -0.45 20.75
C GLY A 366 2.32 -1.21 20.53
N THR A 367 1.18 -0.51 20.62
CA THR A 367 -0.16 -1.10 20.52
C THR A 367 -0.65 -1.14 19.07
N ASP A 368 -1.14 -2.30 18.60
CA ASP A 368 -1.85 -2.42 17.33
C ASP A 368 -3.36 -2.23 17.57
N LYS A 369 -3.80 -0.97 17.59
CA LYS A 369 -5.18 -0.61 17.97
C LYS A 369 -6.24 -1.19 17.03
N GLN A 370 -5.91 -1.31 15.75
CA GLN A 370 -6.82 -1.84 14.73
C GLN A 370 -7.03 -3.35 14.94
N LEU A 371 -5.95 -4.10 15.22
CA LEU A 371 -6.05 -5.52 15.54
C LEU A 371 -6.78 -5.75 16.87
N GLU A 372 -6.50 -4.97 17.92
CA GLU A 372 -7.24 -5.05 19.19
C GLU A 372 -8.74 -4.82 18.99
N PHE A 373 -9.10 -3.83 18.17
CA PHE A 373 -10.49 -3.54 17.87
C PHE A 373 -11.16 -4.69 17.13
N ALA A 374 -10.51 -5.25 16.12
CA ALA A 374 -11.02 -6.41 15.38
C ALA A 374 -11.22 -7.63 16.29
N LEU A 375 -10.27 -7.92 17.19
CA LEU A 375 -10.41 -8.96 18.20
C LEU A 375 -11.59 -8.71 19.15
N LYS A 376 -11.76 -7.45 19.59
CA LYS A 376 -12.86 -7.06 20.48
C LYS A 376 -14.23 -7.29 19.84
N ILE A 377 -14.39 -7.02 18.54
CA ILE A 377 -15.67 -7.28 17.84
C ILE A 377 -15.83 -8.76 17.46
N ALA A 378 -14.73 -9.48 17.22
CA ALA A 378 -14.73 -10.92 16.98
C ALA A 378 -15.14 -11.75 18.21
N ALA A 379 -14.90 -11.23 19.41
CA ALA A 379 -15.31 -11.85 20.67
C ALA A 379 -16.81 -11.70 20.99
N LYS A 380 -17.55 -10.87 20.24
CA LYS A 380 -19.01 -10.73 20.34
C LYS A 380 -19.74 -11.72 19.44
#